data_AF-A0A3A9C8L9-F1
#
_entry.id   AF-A0A3A9C8L9-F1
#
_cell.length_a   1.000
_cell.length_b   1.000
_cell.length_c   1.000
_cell.angle_alpha   90.00
_cell.angle_beta   90.00
_cell.angle_gamma   90.00
#
_symmetry.space_group_name_H-M   'P 1'
#
loop_
_entity.id
_entity.type
_entity.pdbx_description
1 polymer ?
#
loop_
_entity_poly.entity_id
_entity_poly.type
_entity_poly.pdbx_seq_one_letter_code
_entity_poly.pdbx_strand_id
1 'polypeptide(L)' 'MRQNIEDVKQDVESLKQDVRNLNLKMENDILPRLNTIEACYTSTYERYANGIDQLDALQSDTDILKKVVAEHSEKIKKIS' A
#
# COMPACT_ATOMS: atom_id res chain seq x y z
N MET A 1 19.49 -53.76 -8.01
CA MET A 1 20.48 -52.68 -7.74
C MET A 1 20.57 -51.68 -8.89
N ARG A 2 20.88 -52.09 -10.14
CA ARG A 2 20.88 -51.17 -11.29
C ARG A 2 19.51 -50.52 -11.56
N GLN A 3 18.44 -51.31 -11.60
CA GLN A 3 17.07 -50.79 -11.79
C GLN A 3 16.71 -49.73 -10.73
N ASN A 4 16.91 -50.02 -9.45
CA ASN A 4 16.63 -49.06 -8.38
C ASN A 4 17.45 -47.76 -8.52
N ILE A 5 18.66 -47.80 -9.08
CA ILE A 5 19.47 -46.60 -9.35
C ILE A 5 18.89 -45.79 -10.52
N GLU A 6 18.36 -46.46 -11.53
CA GLU A 6 17.69 -45.82 -12.68
C GLU A 6 16.36 -45.18 -12.25
N ASP A 7 15.57 -45.89 -11.45
CA ASP A 7 14.31 -45.37 -10.89
C ASP A 7 14.56 -44.12 -10.03
N VAL A 8 15.56 -44.16 -9.14
CA VAL A 8 15.94 -43.00 -8.31
C VAL A 8 16.42 -41.82 -9.18
N LYS A 9 17.12 -42.07 -10.29
CA LYS A 9 17.52 -40.99 -11.19
C LYS A 9 16.30 -40.34 -11.85
N GLN A 10 15.33 -41.14 -12.27
CA GLN A 10 14.10 -40.63 -12.86
C GLN A 10 13.31 -39.78 -11.85
N ASP A 11 13.19 -40.24 -10.60
CA ASP A 11 12.53 -39.49 -9.53
C ASP A 11 13.24 -38.16 -9.25
N VAL A 12 14.58 -38.15 -9.23
CA VAL A 12 15.37 -36.93 -9.04
C VAL A 12 15.16 -35.94 -10.18
N GLU A 13 15.10 -36.39 -11.43
CA GLU A 13 14.84 -35.50 -12.56
C GLU A 13 13.40 -34.94 -12.53
N SER A 14 12.42 -35.76 -12.15
CA SER A 14 11.05 -35.28 -11.93
C SER A 14 10.99 -34.21 -10.85
N LEU A 15 11.66 -34.44 -9.71
CA LEU A 15 11.69 -33.48 -8.61
C LEU A 15 12.37 -32.16 -9.02
N LYS A 16 13.46 -32.22 -9.79
CA LYS A 16 14.10 -31.01 -10.34
C LYS A 16 13.15 -30.22 -11.23
N GLN A 17 12.37 -30.90 -12.05
CA GLN A 17 11.39 -30.26 -12.92
C GLN A 17 10.28 -29.59 -12.10
N ASP A 18 9.78 -30.24 -11.06
CA ASP A 18 8.76 -29.68 -10.17
C ASP A 18 9.27 -28.46 -9.40
N VAL A 19 10.49 -28.53 -8.86
CA VAL A 19 11.13 -27.38 -8.19
C VAL A 19 11.32 -26.21 -9.17
N ARG A 20 11.73 -26.49 -10.41
CA ARG A 20 11.84 -25.45 -11.44
C ARG A 20 10.50 -24.80 -11.73
N ASN A 21 9.43 -25.58 -11.86
CA ASN A 21 8.08 -25.07 -12.10
C ASN A 21 7.56 -24.24 -10.93
N LEU A 22 7.85 -24.66 -9.69
CA LEU A 22 7.53 -23.88 -8.49
C LEU A 22 8.25 -22.53 -8.48
N ASN A 23 9.55 -22.51 -8.77
CA ASN A 23 10.32 -21.28 -8.86
C ASN A 23 9.76 -20.33 -9.92
N LEU A 24 9.40 -20.87 -11.09
CA LEU A 24 8.78 -20.07 -12.16
C LEU A 24 7.43 -19.48 -11.74
N LYS A 25 6.58 -20.22 -11.03
CA LYS A 25 5.32 -19.68 -10.48
C LYS A 25 5.57 -18.63 -9.40
N MET A 26 6.57 -18.84 -8.54
CA MET A 26 6.94 -17.85 -7.53
C MET A 26 7.37 -16.54 -8.18
N GLU A 27 8.23 -16.61 -9.21
CA GLU A 27 8.76 -15.46 -9.92
C GLU A 27 7.71 -14.72 -10.74
N ASN A 28 6.90 -15.47 -11.52
CA ASN A 28 6.02 -14.86 -12.52
C ASN A 28 4.61 -14.57 -11.99
N ASP A 29 4.13 -15.31 -10.99
CA ASP A 29 2.76 -15.16 -10.49
C ASP A 29 2.74 -14.58 -9.07
N ILE A 30 3.52 -15.15 -8.14
CA ILE A 30 3.41 -14.79 -6.72
C ILE A 30 4.10 -13.46 -6.41
N LEU A 31 5.35 -13.27 -6.83
CA LEU A 31 6.09 -12.03 -6.55
C LEU A 31 5.39 -10.78 -7.12
N PRO A 32 4.89 -10.76 -8.37
CA PRO A 32 4.19 -9.58 -8.90
C PRO A 32 2.91 -9.27 -8.13
N ARG A 33 2.19 -10.30 -7.67
CA ARG A 33 0.99 -10.12 -6.84
C ARG A 33 1.34 -9.55 -5.47
N LEU A 34 2.43 -9.99 -4.84
CA LEU A 34 2.92 -9.43 -3.58
C LEU A 34 3.31 -7.96 -3.75
N ASN A 35 4.06 -7.61 -4.80
CA ASN A 35 4.42 -6.23 -5.11
C ASN A 35 3.18 -5.35 -5.30
N THR A 36 2.15 -5.87 -5.97
CA THR A 36 0.88 -5.16 -6.16
C THR A 36 0.18 -4.92 -4.82
N ILE A 37 0.12 -5.93 -3.95
CA ILE A 37 -0.49 -5.82 -2.63
C ILE A 37 0.26 -4.77 -1.79
N GLU A 38 1.59 -4.84 -1.76
CA GLU A 38 2.43 -3.89 -1.03
C GLU A 38 2.21 -2.45 -1.53
N ALA A 39 2.23 -2.23 -2.85
CA ALA A 39 1.99 -0.90 -3.43
C ALA A 39 0.62 -0.32 -3.04
N CYS A 40 -0.43 -1.15 -2.99
CA CYS A 40 -1.76 -0.73 -2.57
C CYS A 40 -1.79 -0.29 -1.09
N TYR A 41 -1.10 -1.01 -0.20
CA TYR A 41 -1.04 -0.65 1.21
C TYR A 41 -0.18 0.60 1.45
N THR A 42 0.98 0.70 0.80
CA THR A 42 1.85 1.88 0.89
C THR A 42 1.15 3.13 0.38
N SER A 43 0.53 3.08 -0.80
CA SER A 43 -0.21 4.23 -1.35
C SER A 43 -1.41 4.64 -0.49
N THR A 44 -2.11 3.67 0.10
CA THR A 44 -3.23 3.97 1.02
C THR A 44 -2.72 4.63 2.30
N TYR A 45 -1.62 4.14 2.86
CA TYR A 45 -0.98 4.73 4.02
C TYR A 45 -0.54 6.17 3.74
N GLU A 46 0.19 6.41 2.65
CA GLU A 46 0.65 7.74 2.25
C GLU A 46 -0.52 8.72 2.07
N ARG A 47 -1.61 8.29 1.43
CA ARG A 47 -2.80 9.12 1.25
C ARG A 47 -3.42 9.53 2.59
N TYR A 48 -3.50 8.62 3.56
CA TYR A 48 -4.04 8.98 4.87
C TYR A 48 -3.09 9.84 5.68
N ALA A 49 -1.79 9.54 5.67
CA ALA A 49 -0.78 10.36 6.34
C ALA A 49 -0.81 11.80 5.83
N ASN A 50 -0.72 11.98 4.50
CA ASN A 50 -0.79 13.31 3.88
C ASN A 50 -2.16 13.98 4.07
N GLY A 51 -3.25 13.19 4.08
CA GLY A 51 -4.59 13.70 4.31
C GLY A 51 -4.79 14.29 5.71
N ILE A 52 -4.12 13.74 6.72
CA ILE A 52 -4.14 14.28 8.09
C ILE A 52 -3.52 15.68 8.12
N ASP A 53 -2.36 15.87 7.51
CA ASP A 53 -1.69 17.17 7.45
C ASP A 53 -2.56 18.23 6.74
N GLN A 54 -3.27 17.82 5.68
CA GLN A 54 -4.21 18.69 4.96
C GLN A 54 -5.42 19.08 5.82
N LEU A 55 -5.96 18.14 6.61
CA LEU A 55 -7.08 18.41 7.52
C LEU A 55 -6.67 19.36 8.65
N ASP A 56 -5.47 19.20 9.21
CA ASP A 56 -4.95 20.09 10.25
C ASP A 56 -4.75 21.51 9.73
N ALA A 57 -4.22 21.65 8.50
CA ALA A 57 -4.10 22.95 7.84
C ALA A 57 -5.48 23.61 7.61
N LEU A 58 -6.44 22.84 7.09
CA LEU A 58 -7.81 23.32 6.86
C LEU A 58 -8.51 23.75 8.16
N GLN A 59 -8.27 23.00 9.24
CA GLN A 59 -8.79 23.35 10.57
C GLN A 59 -8.21 24.67 11.06
N SER A 60 -6.90 24.87 10.91
CA SER A 60 -6.24 26.14 11.27
C SER A 60 -6.80 27.33 10.48
N ASP A 61 -6.94 27.19 9.17
CA ASP A 61 -7.52 28.21 8.29
C ASP A 61 -8.96 28.53 8.68
N THR A 62 -9.76 27.50 8.97
CA THR A 62 -11.16 27.64 9.40
C THR A 62 -11.27 28.42 10.71
N ASP A 63 -10.37 28.18 11.66
CA ASP A 63 -10.37 28.89 12.94
C ASP A 63 -9.98 30.36 12.80
N ILE A 64 -9.03 30.67 11.90
CA ILE A 64 -8.70 32.06 11.54
C ILE A 64 -9.91 32.75 10.89
N LEU A 65 -10.56 32.09 9.91
CA LEU A 65 -11.74 32.64 9.23
C LEU A 65 -12.86 32.94 10.23
N LYS A 66 -13.15 32.01 11.15
CA LYS A 66 -14.15 32.22 12.22
C LYS A 66 -13.83 33.45 13.06
N LYS A 67 -12.56 33.63 13.45
CA LYS A 67 -12.12 34.78 14.24
C LYS A 67 -12.34 36.10 13.47
N VAL A 68 -11.89 36.17 12.23
CA VAL A 68 -12.05 37.37 11.38
C VAL A 68 -13.53 37.70 11.16
N VAL A 69 -14.36 36.70 10.86
CA VAL A 69 -15.80 36.87 10.68
C VAL A 69 -16.47 37.37 11.96
N ALA A 70 -16.10 36.85 13.12
CA ALA A 70 -16.61 37.31 14.40
C ALA A 70 -16.23 38.79 14.66
N GLU A 71 -14.96 39.16 14.45
CA GLU A 71 -14.50 40.54 14.59
C GLU A 71 -15.24 41.50 13.65
N HIS A 72 -15.45 41.10 12.39
CA HIS A 72 -16.21 41.90 11.43
C HIS A 72 -17.69 42.00 11.81
N SER A 73 -18.31 40.91 12.28
CA SER A 73 -19.69 40.92 12.75
C SER A 73 -19.89 41.90 13.91
N GLU A 74 -18.95 41.94 14.86
CA GLU A 74 -18.99 42.88 15.98
C GLU A 74 -18.78 44.34 15.54
N LYS A 75 -17.92 44.60 14.54
CA LYS A 75 -17.78 45.95 13.96
C LYS A 75 -19.06 46.41 13.27
N ILE A 76 -19.71 45.54 12.51
CA ILE A 76 -20.98 45.83 11.81
C ILE A 76 -22.08 46.15 12.82
N LYS A 77 -22.22 45.36 13.89
CA LYS A 77 -23.20 45.62 14.97
C LYS A 77 -23.02 46.97 15.66
N LYS A 78 -21.81 47.53 15.67
CA LYS A 78 -21.53 48.85 16.30
C LYS A 78 -21.90 50.04 15.42
N ILE A 79 -22.09 49.83 14.13
CA ILE A 79 -22.39 50.89 13.15
C ILE A 79 -23.79 50.76 12.54
N SER A 80 -24.50 49.67 12.84
CA SER A 80 -25.91 49.45 12.50
C SER A 80 -26.80 49.75 13.69
#